data_AF-A0A7Y0A392-F1
#
_entry.id   AF-A0A7Y0A392-F1
#
_cell.length_a   1.000
_cell.length_b   1.000
_cell.length_c   1.000
_cell.angle_alpha   90.00
_cell.angle_beta   90.00
_cell.angle_gamma   90.00
#
_symmetry.space_group_name_H-M   'P 1'
#
loop_
_entity.id
_entity.type
_entity.pdbx_description
1 polymer ?
#
loop_
_entity_poly.entity_id
_entity_poly.type
_entity_poly.pdbx_seq_one_letter_code
_entity_poly.pdbx_strand_id
1 'polypeptide(L)'
;MKTIIKTLLIELTLNGKKPFKYEILAKADEKLGINDSAALTNLLMQWHKKIKRGFPFGKYQNDYLDLSEFEVLITKYEILFENCPHLSELYELKEDRIYFNDTLTPDEKQEILDYVDENYKILRHSYGRKP
;
A
#
# COMPACT_ATOMS: atom_id res chain seq x y z
N MET A 1 9.00 14.95 5.19
CA MET A 1 9.09 13.68 4.43
C MET A 1 10.37 13.51 3.61
N LYS A 2 11.06 12.36 3.75
CA LYS A 2 12.22 11.96 2.91
C LYS A 2 11.84 11.87 1.42
N THR A 3 12.76 12.23 0.53
CA THR A 3 12.51 12.24 -0.93
C THR A 3 12.08 10.87 -1.45
N ILE A 4 12.75 9.79 -1.02
CA ILE A 4 12.45 8.43 -1.48
C ILE A 4 11.05 7.96 -1.05
N ILE A 5 10.64 8.28 0.18
CA ILE A 5 9.30 7.99 0.70
C ILE A 5 8.24 8.72 -0.13
N LYS A 6 8.48 10.00 -0.45
CA LYS A 6 7.56 10.80 -1.26
C LYS A 6 7.40 10.21 -2.67
N THR A 7 8.49 9.84 -3.33
CA THR A 7 8.44 9.20 -4.67
C THR A 7 7.71 7.87 -4.62
N LEU A 8 7.99 7.04 -3.61
CA LEU A 8 7.30 5.76 -3.43
C LEU A 8 5.79 5.95 -3.19
N LEU A 9 5.39 6.92 -2.36
CA LEU A 9 3.97 7.23 -2.15
C LEU A 9 3.28 7.76 -3.41
N ILE A 10 3.97 8.56 -4.22
CA ILE A 10 3.45 8.99 -5.53
C ILE A 10 3.13 7.76 -6.39
N GLU A 11 4.05 6.80 -6.49
CA GLU A 11 3.84 5.59 -7.28
C GLU A 11 2.72 4.70 -6.71
N LEU A 12 2.70 4.49 -5.38
CA LEU A 12 1.67 3.69 -4.69
C LEU A 12 0.27 4.28 -4.84
N THR A 13 0.13 5.61 -4.81
CA THR A 13 -1.17 6.29 -4.89
C THR A 13 -1.73 6.42 -6.30
N LEU A 14 -0.89 6.31 -7.33
CA LEU A 14 -1.27 6.47 -8.73
C LEU A 14 -1.56 5.13 -9.45
N ASN A 15 -1.32 4.00 -8.77
CA ASN A 15 -1.29 2.68 -9.37
C ASN A 15 -2.57 2.34 -10.18
N GLY A 16 -2.41 2.09 -11.48
CA GLY A 16 -3.48 1.68 -12.40
C GLY A 16 -3.99 2.73 -13.40
N LYS A 17 -3.57 4.00 -13.30
CA LYS A 17 -3.77 4.96 -14.41
C LYS A 17 -2.64 4.77 -15.43
N LYS A 18 -2.91 4.93 -16.73
CA LYS A 18 -1.89 4.98 -17.79
C LYS A 18 -1.92 6.35 -18.46
N PRO A 19 -0.80 6.85 -19.01
CA PRO A 19 0.53 6.25 -19.04
C PRO A 19 1.31 6.57 -17.76
N PHE A 20 1.79 5.55 -17.05
CA PHE A 20 2.62 5.72 -15.86
C PHE A 20 3.96 5.02 -16.06
N LYS A 21 5.04 5.75 -15.76
CA LYS A 21 6.40 5.22 -15.66
C LYS A 21 6.66 5.00 -14.17
N TYR A 22 6.57 3.76 -13.71
CA TYR A 22 7.11 3.41 -12.40
C TYR A 22 8.63 3.46 -12.48
N GLU A 23 9.28 4.13 -11.53
CA GLU A 23 10.74 4.05 -11.34
C GLU A 23 11.05 3.04 -10.23
N ILE A 24 10.21 2.97 -9.20
CA ILE A 24 10.44 2.15 -8.01
C ILE A 24 9.67 0.81 -8.09
N LEU A 25 8.40 0.83 -8.48
CA LEU A 25 7.55 -0.37 -8.52
C LEU A 25 7.71 -1.22 -9.79
N ALA A 26 8.42 -0.74 -10.81
CA ALA A 26 8.47 -1.38 -12.13
C ALA A 26 8.89 -2.85 -12.11
N LYS A 27 9.90 -3.19 -11.29
CA LYS A 27 10.40 -4.56 -11.17
C LYS A 27 9.40 -5.48 -10.47
N ALA A 28 8.70 -4.98 -9.46
CA ALA A 28 7.66 -5.73 -8.78
C ALA A 28 6.44 -5.96 -9.69
N ASP A 29 6.05 -4.94 -10.48
CA ASP A 29 4.99 -5.05 -11.49
C ASP A 29 5.29 -6.13 -12.53
N GLU A 30 6.54 -6.24 -12.98
CA GLU A 30 6.97 -7.27 -13.93
C GLU A 30 6.84 -8.68 -13.34
N LYS A 31 7.18 -8.85 -12.05
CA LYS A 31 7.19 -10.15 -11.38
C LYS A 31 5.81 -10.61 -10.93
N LEU A 32 5.00 -9.71 -10.40
CA LEU A 32 3.64 -10.00 -9.91
C LEU A 32 2.60 -9.96 -11.02
N GLY A 33 2.87 -9.20 -12.08
CA GLY A 33 1.87 -8.76 -13.03
C GLY A 33 1.11 -7.54 -12.50
N ILE A 34 0.73 -6.67 -13.45
CA ILE A 34 0.14 -5.35 -13.18
C ILE A 34 -1.11 -5.46 -12.28
N ASN A 35 -1.96 -6.48 -12.48
CA ASN A 35 -3.19 -6.64 -11.71
C ASN A 35 -2.91 -6.94 -10.23
N ASP A 36 -1.99 -7.85 -9.94
CA ASP A 36 -1.65 -8.22 -8.58
C ASP A 36 -0.91 -7.08 -7.88
N SER A 37 0.06 -6.44 -8.54
CA SER A 37 0.72 -5.26 -7.98
C SER A 37 -0.28 -4.14 -7.66
N ALA A 38 -1.18 -3.83 -8.60
CA ALA A 38 -2.22 -2.84 -8.36
C ALA A 38 -3.13 -3.24 -7.18
N ALA A 39 -3.50 -4.52 -7.05
CA ALA A 39 -4.31 -4.99 -5.93
C ALA A 39 -3.60 -4.84 -4.57
N LEU A 40 -2.32 -5.23 -4.47
CA LEU A 40 -1.52 -5.14 -3.25
C LEU A 40 -1.31 -3.68 -2.83
N THR A 41 -0.87 -2.83 -3.74
CA THR A 41 -0.63 -1.41 -3.44
C THR A 41 -1.93 -0.68 -3.10
N ASN A 42 -3.05 -1.00 -3.75
CA ASN A 42 -4.36 -0.49 -3.37
C ASN A 42 -4.76 -0.93 -1.94
N LEU A 43 -4.40 -2.15 -1.53
CA LEU A 43 -4.68 -2.63 -0.19
C LEU A 43 -3.89 -1.84 0.87
N LEU A 44 -2.61 -1.54 0.63
CA LEU A 44 -1.79 -0.66 1.47
C LEU A 44 -2.39 0.76 1.58
N MET A 45 -2.79 1.36 0.46
CA MET A 45 -3.38 2.70 0.47
C MET A 45 -4.75 2.74 1.15
N GLN A 46 -5.55 1.68 1.00
CA GLN A 46 -6.81 1.54 1.74
C GLN A 46 -6.58 1.41 3.24
N TRP A 47 -5.58 0.64 3.66
CA TRP A 47 -5.19 0.53 5.06
C TRP A 47 -4.91 1.91 5.66
N HIS A 48 -4.07 2.72 5.01
CA HIS A 48 -3.78 4.10 5.44
C HIS A 48 -5.04 4.97 5.59
N LYS A 49 -5.95 4.92 4.60
CA LYS A 49 -7.22 5.67 4.69
C LYS A 49 -8.09 5.24 5.86
N LYS A 50 -8.11 3.94 6.17
CA LYS A 50 -8.94 3.40 7.26
C LYS A 50 -8.44 3.84 8.63
N ILE A 51 -7.13 3.78 8.83
CA ILE A 51 -6.51 4.19 10.09
C ILE A 51 -6.59 5.71 10.28
N LYS A 52 -6.37 6.52 9.22
CA LYS A 52 -6.51 7.99 9.30
C LYS A 52 -7.91 8.42 9.72
N ARG A 53 -8.93 7.68 9.30
CA ARG A 53 -10.33 7.94 9.65
C ARG A 53 -10.75 7.33 10.99
N GLY A 54 -9.84 6.65 11.70
CA GLY A 54 -10.11 6.02 12.99
C GLY A 54 -11.03 4.79 12.90
N PHE A 55 -11.07 4.09 11.77
CA PHE A 55 -11.93 2.91 11.55
C PHE A 55 -11.11 1.61 11.38
N PRO A 56 -10.43 1.10 12.42
CA PRO A 56 -9.81 -0.21 12.36
C PRO A 56 -10.90 -1.29 12.37
N PHE A 57 -10.90 -2.17 11.37
CA PHE A 57 -11.86 -3.29 11.25
C PHE A 57 -11.25 -4.45 10.49
N GLY A 58 -11.45 -5.67 11.00
CA GLY A 58 -10.98 -6.90 10.37
C GLY A 58 -9.47 -6.85 10.14
N LYS A 59 -9.06 -6.89 8.87
CA LYS A 59 -7.64 -6.85 8.48
C LYS A 59 -6.94 -5.50 8.62
N TYR A 60 -7.67 -4.40 8.78
CA TYR A 60 -7.07 -3.07 8.87
C TYR A 60 -6.95 -2.66 10.34
N GLN A 61 -5.78 -2.84 10.95
CA GLN A 61 -5.50 -2.41 12.32
C GLN A 61 -4.70 -1.11 12.31
N ASN A 62 -4.72 -0.35 13.40
CA ASN A 62 -4.02 0.95 13.47
C ASN A 62 -2.50 0.80 13.44
N ASP A 63 -2.00 -0.34 13.91
CA ASP A 63 -0.60 -0.68 14.05
C ASP A 63 -0.10 -1.65 12.96
N TYR A 64 -0.99 -2.45 12.34
CA TYR A 64 -0.65 -3.33 11.24
C TYR A 64 -1.80 -3.60 10.25
N LEU A 65 -1.44 -4.09 9.06
CA LEU A 65 -2.31 -4.75 8.12
C LEU A 65 -2.18 -6.27 8.31
N ASP A 66 -3.28 -6.93 8.67
CA ASP A 66 -3.35 -8.37 8.89
C ASP A 66 -3.55 -9.12 7.56
N LEU A 67 -2.70 -10.11 7.31
CA LEU A 67 -2.74 -10.98 6.13
C LEU A 67 -3.01 -12.44 6.49
N SER A 68 -3.20 -12.77 7.78
CA SER A 68 -3.29 -14.13 8.33
C SER A 68 -4.33 -15.02 7.64
N GLU A 69 -5.46 -14.44 7.21
CA GLU A 69 -6.54 -15.16 6.54
C GLU A 69 -6.24 -15.48 5.06
N PHE A 70 -5.12 -15.01 4.49
CA PHE A 70 -4.84 -15.07 3.05
C PHE A 70 -3.39 -15.45 2.75
N GLU A 71 -3.04 -16.74 2.83
CA GLU A 71 -1.69 -17.25 2.52
C GLU A 71 -1.16 -16.80 1.14
N VAL A 72 -2.00 -16.85 0.10
CA VAL A 72 -1.65 -16.37 -1.25
C VAL A 72 -1.27 -14.88 -1.26
N LEU A 73 -1.87 -14.08 -0.38
CA LEU A 73 -1.59 -12.66 -0.27
C LEU A 73 -0.23 -12.42 0.38
N ILE A 74 0.14 -13.24 1.38
CA ILE A 74 1.45 -13.19 2.03
C ILE A 74 2.55 -13.44 0.99
N THR A 75 2.47 -14.52 0.22
CA THR A 75 3.46 -14.84 -0.83
C THR A 75 3.58 -13.71 -1.85
N LYS A 76 2.47 -13.09 -2.23
CA LYS A 76 2.48 -11.94 -3.15
C LYS A 76 3.15 -10.71 -2.55
N TYR A 77 2.95 -10.45 -1.25
CA TYR A 77 3.67 -9.39 -0.56
C TYR A 77 5.16 -9.69 -0.39
N GLU A 78 5.56 -10.93 -0.15
CA GLU A 78 6.98 -11.32 -0.13
C GLU A 78 7.66 -10.98 -1.46
N ILE A 79 7.05 -11.37 -2.58
CA ILE A 79 7.55 -11.04 -3.93
C ILE A 79 7.60 -9.51 -4.14
N LEU A 80 6.59 -8.78 -3.67
CA LEU A 80 6.54 -7.31 -3.75
C LEU A 80 7.72 -6.67 -2.99
N PHE A 81 7.99 -7.09 -1.75
CA PHE A 81 9.07 -6.56 -0.93
C PHE A 81 10.45 -6.94 -1.46
N GLU A 82 10.62 -8.18 -1.95
CA GLU A 82 11.88 -8.63 -2.55
C GLU A 82 12.24 -7.83 -3.81
N ASN A 83 11.22 -7.48 -4.61
CA ASN A 83 11.43 -6.79 -5.89
C ASN A 83 11.28 -5.26 -5.80
N CYS A 84 10.86 -4.74 -4.65
CA CYS A 84 10.80 -3.31 -4.35
C CYS A 84 11.35 -3.04 -2.93
N PRO A 85 12.69 -3.11 -2.74
CA PRO A 85 13.31 -2.97 -1.41
C PRO A 85 13.05 -1.61 -0.75
N HIS A 86 12.76 -0.57 -1.55
CA HIS A 86 12.38 0.74 -1.05
C HIS A 86 11.07 0.74 -0.23
N LEU A 87 10.23 -0.30 -0.35
CA LEU A 87 9.08 -0.46 0.55
C LEU A 87 9.50 -0.58 2.00
N SER A 88 10.73 -1.03 2.27
CA SER A 88 11.26 -1.09 3.63
C SER A 88 11.34 0.28 4.31
N GLU A 89 11.47 1.37 3.57
CA GLU A 89 11.43 2.74 4.14
C GLU A 89 10.05 3.11 4.71
N LEU A 90 8.99 2.44 4.26
CA LEU A 90 7.62 2.67 4.71
C LEU A 90 7.13 1.57 5.63
N TYR A 91 7.49 0.33 5.35
CA TYR A 91 6.83 -0.84 5.88
C TYR A 91 7.80 -1.92 6.33
N GLU A 92 7.31 -2.77 7.21
CA GLU A 92 7.95 -4.03 7.56
C GLU A 92 6.94 -5.16 7.41
N LEU A 93 7.28 -6.16 6.59
CA LEU A 93 6.56 -7.43 6.54
C LEU A 93 7.13 -8.37 7.61
N LYS A 94 6.33 -8.72 8.61
CA LYS A 94 6.66 -9.66 9.68
C LYS A 94 5.63 -10.77 9.70
N GLU A 95 6.05 -11.97 9.31
CA GLU A 95 5.16 -13.14 9.19
C GLU A 95 3.95 -12.82 8.31
N ASP A 96 2.76 -12.77 8.91
CA ASP A 96 1.49 -12.53 8.26
C ASP A 96 0.99 -11.08 8.43
N ARG A 97 1.86 -10.13 8.80
CA ARG A 97 1.47 -8.74 9.08
C ARG A 97 2.40 -7.73 8.46
N ILE A 98 1.82 -6.62 8.01
CA ILE A 98 2.58 -5.45 7.53
C ILE A 98 2.42 -4.31 8.52
N TYR A 99 3.53 -3.80 9.03
CA TYR A 99 3.59 -2.65 9.94
C TYR A 99 4.14 -1.44 9.19
N PHE A 100 3.93 -0.23 9.73
CA PHE A 100 4.84 0.86 9.39
C PHE A 100 6.24 0.51 9.91
N ASN A 101 7.26 0.84 9.13
CA ASN A 101 8.64 0.65 9.54
C ASN A 101 8.92 1.35 10.88
N ASP A 102 9.68 0.71 11.76
CA ASP A 102 9.95 1.19 13.11
C ASP A 102 10.84 2.44 13.15
N THR A 103 11.60 2.68 12.08
CA THR A 103 12.43 3.87 11.91
C THR A 103 11.61 5.14 11.63
N LEU A 104 10.33 5.00 11.28
CA LEU A 104 9.44 6.14 11.09
C LEU A 104 8.98 6.70 12.43
N THR A 105 9.18 8.00 12.61
CA THR A 105 8.65 8.76 13.74
C THR A 105 7.11 8.85 13.69
N PRO A 106 6.43 9.14 14.81
CA PRO A 106 4.98 9.39 14.82
C PRO A 106 4.56 10.49 13.84
N ASP A 107 5.34 11.56 13.74
CA ASP A 107 5.07 12.68 12.82
C ASP A 107 5.20 12.25 11.36
N GLU A 108 6.23 11.47 11.01
CA GLU A 108 6.38 10.92 9.65
C GLU A 108 5.23 9.97 9.29
N LYS A 109 4.80 9.11 10.22
CA LYS A 109 3.61 8.26 10.03
C LYS A 109 2.40 9.14 9.76
N GLN A 110 2.21 10.22 10.52
CA GLN A 110 1.08 11.13 10.32
C GLN A 110 1.16 11.85 8.96
N GLU A 111 2.33 12.32 8.54
CA GLU A 111 2.56 12.91 7.20
C GLU A 111 2.20 11.93 6.08
N ILE A 112 2.55 10.65 6.22
CA ILE A 112 2.22 9.59 5.25
C ILE A 112 0.71 9.40 5.17
N LEU A 113 0.02 9.33 6.31
CA LEU A 113 -1.43 9.18 6.36
C LEU A 113 -2.16 10.35 5.72
N ASP A 114 -1.70 11.57 5.99
CA ASP A 114 -2.27 12.80 5.44
C ASP A 114 -2.09 12.83 3.92
N TYR A 115 -0.88 12.53 3.45
CA TYR A 115 -0.60 12.45 2.02
C TYR A 115 -1.52 11.46 1.31
N VAL A 116 -1.68 10.25 1.86
CA VAL A 116 -2.54 9.24 1.24
C VAL A 116 -4.01 9.64 1.31
N ASP A 117 -4.46 10.29 2.40
CA ASP A 117 -5.87 10.72 2.47
C ASP A 117 -6.22 11.76 1.41
N GLU A 118 -5.32 12.71 1.17
CA GLU A 118 -5.46 13.78 0.18
C GLU A 118 -5.34 13.28 -1.27
N ASN A 119 -4.40 12.37 -1.54
CA ASN A 119 -3.99 12.04 -2.91
C ASN A 119 -4.58 10.72 -3.43
N TYR A 120 -4.83 9.73 -2.57
CA TYR A 120 -5.37 8.44 -3.00
C TYR A 120 -6.89 8.48 -3.10
N LYS A 121 -7.43 8.26 -4.31
CA LYS A 121 -8.88 8.14 -4.53
C LYS A 121 -9.25 6.67 -4.67
N ILE A 122 -10.03 6.16 -3.71
CA ILE A 122 -10.63 4.83 -3.81
C ILE A 122 -11.56 4.84 -5.03
N LEU A 123 -11.15 4.17 -6.10
CA LEU A 123 -12.02 3.94 -7.25
C LEU A 123 -13.08 2.92 -6.83
N ARG A 124 -14.24 3.44 -6.39
CA ARG A 124 -15.44 2.60 -6.26
C ARG A 124 -15.89 2.23 -7.66
N HIS A 125 -15.67 0.99 -8.07
CA HIS A 125 -16.51 0.41 -9.11
C HIS A 125 -17.94 0.36 -8.54
N SER A 126 -18.77 1.33 -8.92
CA SER A 126 -20.21 1.19 -8.78
C SER A 126 -20.60 0.00 -9.66
N TYR A 127 -20.74 -1.19 -9.07
CA TYR A 127 -21.58 -2.21 -9.66
C TYR A 127 -22.96 -1.57 -9.78
N GLY A 128 -23.31 -1.14 -10.99
CA GLY A 128 -24.61 -0.57 -11.26
C GLY A 128 -25.65 -1.55 -10.75
N ARG A 129 -26.43 -1.14 -9.74
CA ARG A 129 -27.75 -1.71 -9.56
C ARG A 129 -28.46 -1.46 -10.88
N LYS A 130 -28.59 -2.51 -11.70
CA LYS A 130 -29.52 -2.47 -12.82
C LYS A 130 -30.91 -2.14 -12.23
N PRO A 131 -31.62 -1.16 -12.79
CA PRO A 131 -33.01 -0.92 -12.42
C PRO A 131 -33.88 -2.16 -12.71
#